data_AF-A0A925BDZ6-F1
#
_entry.id   AF-A0A925BDZ6-F1
#
_cell.length_a   1.000
_cell.length_b   1.000
_cell.length_c   1.000
_cell.angle_alpha   90.00
_cell.angle_beta   90.00
_cell.angle_gamma   90.00
#
_symmetry.space_group_name_H-M   'P 1'
#
loop_
_entity.id
_entity.type
_entity.pdbx_description
1 polymer ?
#
loop_
_entity_poly.entity_id
_entity_poly.type
_entity_poly.pdbx_seq_one_letter_code
_entity_poly.pdbx_strand_id
1 'polypeptide(L)'
;MKFNSQEKHLSRVRVLQPLAATVLVGVLLLVVGLTLAVQADSVSPVTETLDVPFTGYTPMMTAGDYSGEVLVIVSGTGQASGVDYTDAFYRFTGGDVLLEIPVEANEFGLEIDGNLAPEALGFTPKYASDHVYVFTYDVGNEPRPIGFRIAEGALADNTGAFVVRIVPSH
;
A
#
# COMPACT_ATOMS: atom_id res chain seq x y z
N MET A 1 65.91 -87.41 36.07
CA MET A 1 66.52 -86.25 36.76
C MET A 1 65.39 -85.27 37.08
N LYS A 2 64.92 -85.15 38.35
CA LYS A 2 65.30 -84.09 39.32
C LYS A 2 65.13 -82.69 38.68
N PHE A 3 64.25 -81.76 39.07
CA PHE A 3 63.75 -81.25 40.36
C PHE A 3 62.34 -80.60 40.15
N ASN A 4 61.37 -80.72 41.06
CA ASN A 4 61.09 -79.83 42.21
C ASN A 4 60.71 -78.39 41.76
N SER A 5 59.49 -77.86 41.93
CA SER A 5 58.64 -77.65 43.12
C SER A 5 58.46 -76.13 43.34
N GLN A 6 57.34 -75.79 43.99
CA GLN A 6 56.95 -74.51 44.60
C GLN A 6 56.15 -73.57 43.68
N GLU A 7 54.82 -73.59 43.83
CA GLU A 7 54.01 -72.68 44.69
C GLU A 7 53.80 -71.32 44.01
N LYS A 8 52.61 -70.71 43.95
CA LYS A 8 51.75 -70.39 45.09
C LYS A 8 50.47 -69.68 44.59
N HIS A 9 49.35 -69.95 45.29
CA HIS A 9 48.20 -69.07 45.57
C HIS A 9 47.28 -68.59 44.43
N LEU A 10 45.98 -68.99 44.48
CA LEU A 10 44.81 -68.20 44.98
C LEU A 10 44.52 -66.94 44.13
N SER A 11 43.31 -66.58 43.70
CA SER A 11 41.94 -66.97 44.04
C SER A 11 41.02 -66.29 43.02
N ARG A 12 39.88 -66.95 42.74
CA ARG A 12 38.53 -66.42 42.46
C ARG A 12 38.40 -65.17 41.57
N VAL A 13 37.52 -65.27 40.57
CA VAL A 13 36.18 -64.65 40.52
C VAL A 13 35.68 -64.71 39.06
N ARG A 14 34.49 -65.30 38.86
CA ARG A 14 33.75 -65.20 37.59
C ARG A 14 33.18 -63.79 37.48
N VAL A 15 33.42 -63.12 36.36
CA VAL A 15 32.57 -62.02 35.87
C VAL A 15 32.25 -62.31 34.40
N LEU A 16 30.96 -62.47 34.11
CA LEU A 16 30.42 -62.54 32.75
C LEU A 16 30.73 -61.24 32.02
N GLN A 17 31.29 -61.33 30.81
CA GLN A 17 31.43 -60.19 29.90
C GLN A 17 30.20 -60.10 28.96
N PRO A 18 29.69 -58.89 28.69
CA PRO A 18 28.47 -58.70 27.92
C PRO A 18 28.72 -58.70 26.39
N LEU A 19 27.65 -59.04 25.66
CA LEU A 19 27.56 -58.94 24.20
C LEU A 19 27.90 -57.52 23.73
N ALA A 20 28.83 -57.42 22.76
CA ALA A 20 29.16 -56.19 22.08
C ALA A 20 27.98 -55.74 21.20
N ALA A 21 27.49 -54.53 21.48
CA ALA A 21 26.45 -53.84 20.75
C ALA A 21 26.95 -53.35 19.38
N THR A 22 26.09 -53.51 18.38
CA THR A 22 26.19 -52.96 17.03
C THR A 22 26.34 -51.43 17.06
N VAL A 23 27.40 -50.91 16.45
CA VAL A 23 27.59 -49.47 16.21
C VAL A 23 26.72 -49.06 15.02
N LEU A 24 25.60 -48.38 15.28
CA LEU A 24 24.85 -47.66 14.27
C LEU A 24 25.46 -46.25 14.14
N VAL A 25 26.08 -45.95 13.00
CA VAL A 25 26.54 -44.60 12.67
C VAL A 25 25.31 -43.76 12.30
N GLY A 26 24.82 -42.98 13.27
CA GLY A 26 23.80 -41.96 13.02
C GLY A 26 24.44 -40.72 12.42
N VAL A 27 24.23 -40.47 11.12
CA VAL A 27 24.46 -39.15 10.51
C VAL A 27 23.22 -38.32 10.79
N LEU A 28 23.28 -37.46 11.81
CA LEU A 28 22.28 -36.43 12.06
C LEU A 28 22.60 -35.23 11.16
N LEU A 29 21.93 -35.15 10.01
CA LEU A 29 21.92 -33.95 9.17
C LEU A 29 21.06 -32.88 9.87
N LEU A 30 21.72 -31.99 10.62
CA LEU A 30 21.09 -30.78 11.16
C LEU A 30 20.91 -29.79 10.00
N VAL A 31 19.78 -29.86 9.31
CA VAL A 31 19.38 -28.80 8.37
C VAL A 31 18.92 -27.62 9.23
N VAL A 32 19.84 -26.70 9.50
CA VAL A 32 19.49 -25.39 10.05
C VAL A 32 18.81 -24.62 8.93
N GLY A 33 17.48 -24.66 8.89
CA GLY A 33 16.69 -23.76 8.09
C GLY A 33 16.87 -22.34 8.63
N LEU A 34 17.76 -21.56 8.00
CA LEU A 34 17.83 -20.13 8.23
C LEU A 34 16.68 -19.48 7.46
N THR A 35 15.52 -19.36 8.09
CA THR A 35 14.42 -18.57 7.57
C THR A 35 14.80 -17.10 7.72
N LEU A 36 15.17 -16.44 6.63
CA LEU A 36 15.23 -14.99 6.59
C LEU A 36 13.78 -14.49 6.69
N ALA A 37 13.35 -14.08 7.88
CA ALA A 37 12.18 -13.25 8.01
C ALA A 37 12.52 -11.91 7.34
N VAL A 38 12.06 -11.73 6.10
CA VAL A 38 11.94 -10.40 5.50
C VAL A 38 10.96 -9.67 6.42
N GLN A 39 11.47 -8.77 7.27
CA GLN A 39 10.62 -7.77 7.90
C GLN A 39 10.14 -6.91 6.74
N ALA A 40 8.89 -7.10 6.34
CA ALA A 40 8.20 -6.08 5.59
C ALA A 40 8.16 -4.87 6.53
N ASP A 41 9.04 -3.89 6.29
CA ASP A 41 8.87 -2.58 6.89
C ASP A 41 7.48 -2.13 6.45
N SER A 42 6.52 -2.18 7.38
CA SER A 42 5.25 -1.49 7.23
C SER A 42 5.58 -0.01 7.23
N VAL A 43 5.93 0.52 6.05
CA VAL A 43 6.07 1.95 5.83
C VAL A 43 4.73 2.51 6.22
N SER A 44 4.69 3.20 7.37
CA SER A 44 3.48 3.87 7.80
C SER A 44 3.07 4.77 6.65
N PRO A 45 1.81 4.71 6.20
CA PRO A 45 1.40 5.51 5.06
C PRO A 45 1.73 6.97 5.41
N VAL A 46 2.48 7.61 4.52
CA VAL A 46 2.98 8.98 4.71
C VAL A 46 1.91 9.91 4.15
N THR A 47 1.74 11.08 4.76
CA THR A 47 0.96 12.13 4.10
C THR A 47 1.58 12.45 2.74
N GLU A 48 0.81 12.31 1.69
CA GLU A 48 1.25 12.54 0.32
C GLU A 48 0.54 13.74 -0.28
N THR A 49 1.18 14.43 -1.22
CA THR A 49 0.56 15.52 -1.99
C THR A 49 0.86 15.32 -3.46
N LEU A 50 -0.19 15.35 -4.28
CA LEU A 50 -0.14 15.18 -5.71
C LEU A 50 -0.64 16.45 -6.38
N ASP A 51 0.12 16.94 -7.37
CA ASP A 51 -0.36 17.92 -8.34
C ASP A 51 -1.00 17.15 -9.50
N VAL A 52 -2.31 17.29 -9.67
CA VAL A 52 -3.11 16.60 -10.69
C VAL A 52 -3.39 17.57 -11.82
N PRO A 53 -2.62 17.54 -12.92
CA PRO A 53 -2.74 18.53 -13.98
C PRO A 53 -3.99 18.30 -14.82
N PHE A 54 -4.64 19.38 -15.25
CA PHE A 54 -5.78 19.31 -16.18
C PHE A 54 -5.34 18.89 -17.60
N THR A 55 -4.04 18.80 -17.85
CA THR A 55 -3.44 18.43 -19.14
C THR A 55 -2.95 16.97 -19.20
N GLY A 56 -3.13 16.20 -18.12
CA GLY A 56 -2.63 14.82 -18.01
C GLY A 56 -3.66 13.75 -18.37
N TYR A 57 -3.35 12.91 -19.37
CA TYR A 57 -4.21 11.77 -19.75
C TYR A 57 -4.11 10.57 -18.79
N THR A 58 -2.97 10.43 -18.13
CA THR A 58 -2.70 9.32 -17.21
C THR A 58 -3.00 9.77 -15.79
N PRO A 59 -3.70 8.95 -14.98
CA PRO A 59 -3.88 9.23 -13.57
C PRO A 59 -2.55 9.46 -12.85
N MET A 60 -2.52 10.50 -12.02
CA MET A 60 -1.47 10.69 -11.02
C MET A 60 -1.72 9.69 -9.91
N MET A 61 -0.84 8.69 -9.84
CA MET A 61 -0.90 7.65 -8.82
C MET A 61 -0.19 8.14 -7.56
N THR A 62 -0.74 7.82 -6.40
CA THR A 62 0.02 7.90 -5.17
C THR A 62 1.24 6.98 -5.22
N ALA A 63 2.36 7.41 -4.63
CA ALA A 63 3.54 6.58 -4.42
C ALA A 63 3.32 5.58 -3.27
N GLY A 64 2.49 5.95 -2.28
CA GLY A 64 2.10 5.06 -1.20
C GLY A 64 0.98 4.09 -1.59
N ASP A 65 0.96 2.94 -0.92
CA ASP A 65 -0.20 2.04 -0.88
C ASP A 65 -1.06 2.39 0.34
N TYR A 66 -2.38 2.47 0.12
CA TYR A 66 -3.37 2.82 1.13
C TYR A 66 -4.42 1.71 1.23
N SER A 67 -5.00 1.56 2.41
CA SER A 67 -6.10 0.64 2.70
C SER A 67 -7.00 1.23 3.77
N GLY A 68 -8.27 0.84 3.78
CA GLY A 68 -9.30 1.39 4.66
C GLY A 68 -9.64 2.83 4.29
N GLU A 69 -10.09 3.59 5.29
CA GLU A 69 -10.45 4.99 5.12
C GLU A 69 -9.22 5.89 5.11
N VAL A 70 -9.15 6.82 4.17
CA VAL A 70 -8.17 7.91 4.15
C VAL A 70 -8.88 9.25 4.10
N LEU A 71 -8.30 10.27 4.72
CA LEU A 71 -8.76 11.65 4.59
C LEU A 71 -8.12 12.27 3.36
N VAL A 72 -8.93 12.73 2.42
CA VAL A 72 -8.50 13.43 1.22
C VAL A 72 -8.86 14.90 1.34
N ILE A 73 -7.88 15.76 1.10
CA ILE A 73 -8.04 17.21 1.01
C ILE A 73 -7.71 17.58 -0.43
N VAL A 74 -8.69 18.11 -1.16
CA VAL A 74 -8.48 18.60 -2.53
C VAL A 74 -8.68 20.10 -2.58
N SER A 75 -7.83 20.77 -3.34
CA SER A 75 -7.96 22.19 -3.65
C SER A 75 -7.58 22.47 -5.08
N GLY A 76 -7.88 23.68 -5.54
CA GLY A 76 -7.48 24.15 -6.85
C GLY A 76 -8.61 24.10 -7.87
N THR A 77 -8.33 24.74 -9.00
CA THR A 77 -9.25 24.92 -10.10
C THR A 77 -8.48 24.82 -11.40
N GLY A 78 -9.22 24.66 -12.49
CA GLY A 78 -8.66 24.75 -13.82
C GLY A 78 -9.72 25.05 -14.86
N GLN A 79 -9.24 25.27 -16.07
CA GLN A 79 -10.05 25.46 -17.26
C GLN A 79 -10.08 24.14 -18.04
N ALA A 80 -11.28 23.74 -18.43
CA ALA A 80 -11.60 22.59 -19.26
C ALA A 80 -12.33 23.06 -20.53
N SER A 81 -12.23 22.30 -21.63
CA SER A 81 -12.87 22.62 -22.92
C SER A 81 -12.56 24.06 -23.41
N GLY A 82 -11.42 24.62 -22.97
CA GLY A 82 -10.96 25.97 -23.29
C GLY A 82 -11.78 27.14 -22.73
N VAL A 83 -12.92 26.90 -22.07
CA VAL A 83 -13.83 27.97 -21.62
C VAL A 83 -14.51 27.71 -20.27
N ASP A 84 -14.62 26.46 -19.83
CA ASP A 84 -15.34 26.11 -18.60
C ASP A 84 -14.35 25.98 -17.44
N TYR A 85 -14.58 26.71 -16.35
CA TYR A 85 -13.78 26.59 -15.13
C TYR A 85 -14.45 25.67 -14.13
N THR A 86 -13.67 24.72 -13.64
CA THR A 86 -14.10 23.69 -12.70
C THR A 86 -13.19 23.60 -11.48
N ASP A 87 -13.77 23.12 -10.38
CA ASP A 87 -13.05 22.54 -9.25
C ASP A 87 -13.31 21.02 -9.20
N ALA A 88 -12.93 20.37 -8.10
CA ALA A 88 -13.05 18.92 -7.96
C ALA A 88 -14.50 18.39 -8.11
N PHE A 89 -15.52 19.19 -7.80
CA PHE A 89 -16.92 18.75 -7.76
C PHE A 89 -17.87 19.62 -8.57
N TYR A 90 -17.47 20.84 -8.95
CA TYR A 90 -18.36 21.82 -9.56
C TYR A 90 -17.73 22.51 -10.76
N ARG A 91 -18.56 22.76 -11.77
CA ARG A 91 -18.32 23.79 -12.76
C ARG A 91 -18.97 25.09 -12.29
N PHE A 92 -18.20 26.17 -12.28
CA PHE A 92 -18.65 27.48 -11.81
C PHE A 92 -18.63 28.56 -12.91
N THR A 93 -18.27 28.21 -14.15
CA THR A 93 -18.56 29.03 -15.33
C THR A 93 -19.37 28.26 -16.38
N GLY A 94 -20.00 28.98 -17.31
CA GLY A 94 -20.55 28.41 -18.54
C GLY A 94 -20.03 29.20 -19.71
N GLY A 95 -18.95 28.72 -20.34
CA GLY A 95 -18.08 29.58 -21.12
C GLY A 95 -17.38 30.63 -20.25
N ASP A 96 -17.13 31.82 -20.81
CA ASP A 96 -16.44 32.93 -20.12
C ASP A 96 -17.29 33.63 -19.02
N VAL A 97 -18.43 33.05 -18.61
CA VAL A 97 -19.39 33.67 -17.69
C VAL A 97 -19.49 32.88 -16.40
N LEU A 98 -19.30 33.56 -15.25
CA LEU A 98 -19.54 32.96 -13.93
C LEU A 98 -21.02 32.59 -13.77
N LEU A 99 -21.27 31.39 -13.27
CA LEU A 99 -22.62 30.93 -12.95
C LEU A 99 -23.07 31.53 -11.63
N GLU A 100 -24.33 32.00 -11.58
CA GLU A 100 -24.96 32.43 -10.33
C GLU A 100 -25.05 31.27 -9.33
N ILE A 101 -25.27 30.06 -9.85
CA ILE A 101 -25.32 28.81 -9.08
C ILE A 101 -24.37 27.82 -9.74
N PRO A 102 -23.25 27.45 -9.10
CA PRO A 102 -22.37 26.39 -9.57
C PRO A 102 -23.13 25.08 -9.75
N VAL A 103 -22.81 24.38 -10.83
CA VAL A 103 -23.43 23.10 -11.18
C VAL A 103 -22.45 21.98 -10.92
N GLU A 104 -22.96 20.83 -10.48
CA GLU A 104 -22.13 19.64 -10.29
C GLU A 104 -21.41 19.27 -11.58
N ALA A 105 -20.12 18.96 -11.46
CA ALA A 105 -19.26 18.59 -12.57
C ALA A 105 -19.53 17.13 -12.96
N ASN A 106 -20.42 16.95 -13.95
CA ASN A 106 -20.66 15.64 -14.58
C ASN A 106 -19.58 15.28 -15.63
N GLU A 107 -18.65 16.20 -15.86
CA GLU A 107 -17.45 16.14 -16.69
C GLU A 107 -16.48 17.22 -16.14
N PHE A 108 -15.19 17.11 -16.42
CA PHE A 108 -14.16 18.09 -16.04
C PHE A 108 -13.90 18.25 -14.52
N GLY A 109 -14.55 17.44 -13.68
CA GLY A 109 -14.29 17.36 -12.24
C GLY A 109 -13.14 16.41 -11.91
N LEU A 110 -12.92 16.18 -10.62
CA LEU A 110 -11.96 15.18 -10.14
C LEU A 110 -12.49 13.77 -10.42
N GLU A 111 -11.62 12.90 -10.94
CA GLU A 111 -11.81 11.46 -10.90
C GLU A 111 -10.90 10.82 -9.84
N ILE A 112 -11.45 9.80 -9.16
CA ILE A 112 -10.77 8.96 -8.19
C ILE A 112 -10.94 7.51 -8.65
N ASP A 113 -9.82 6.83 -8.90
CA ASP A 113 -9.77 5.44 -9.40
C ASP A 113 -10.67 5.19 -10.62
N GLY A 114 -10.73 6.19 -11.52
CA GLY A 114 -11.45 6.13 -12.79
C GLY A 114 -12.96 6.40 -12.70
N ASN A 115 -13.49 6.80 -11.55
CA ASN A 115 -14.87 7.27 -11.41
C ASN A 115 -14.87 8.76 -11.03
N LEU A 116 -15.92 9.49 -11.41
CA LEU A 116 -16.10 10.86 -10.94
C LEU A 116 -16.17 10.89 -9.41
N ALA A 117 -15.61 11.92 -8.78
CA ALA A 117 -15.55 11.99 -7.32
C ALA A 117 -16.93 11.83 -6.63
N PRO A 118 -18.03 12.46 -7.11
CA PRO A 118 -19.38 12.15 -6.61
C PRO A 118 -19.75 10.67 -6.61
N GLU A 119 -19.42 9.95 -7.68
CA GLU A 119 -19.72 8.54 -7.85
C GLU A 119 -18.85 7.67 -6.94
N ALA A 120 -17.55 7.99 -6.87
CA ALA A 120 -16.59 7.30 -6.02
C ALA A 120 -16.92 7.43 -4.52
N LEU A 121 -17.49 8.57 -4.11
CA LEU A 121 -17.85 8.86 -2.73
C LEU A 121 -19.30 8.47 -2.40
N GLY A 122 -20.17 8.33 -3.41
CA GLY A 122 -21.61 8.17 -3.23
C GLY A 122 -22.33 9.43 -2.73
N PHE A 123 -21.66 10.58 -2.74
CA PHE A 123 -22.22 11.89 -2.41
C PHE A 123 -21.39 13.02 -3.01
N THR A 124 -22.00 14.20 -3.14
CA THR A 124 -21.35 15.43 -3.60
C THR A 124 -21.29 16.42 -2.43
N PRO A 125 -20.08 16.81 -1.96
CA PRO A 125 -19.96 17.89 -0.98
C PRO A 125 -20.63 19.17 -1.48
N LYS A 126 -21.19 19.99 -0.58
CA LYS A 126 -21.72 21.30 -0.96
C LYS A 126 -20.61 22.17 -1.57
N TYR A 127 -20.93 22.92 -2.62
CA TYR A 127 -20.02 23.90 -3.21
C TYR A 127 -19.32 24.79 -2.17
N ALA A 128 -18.00 24.85 -2.27
CA ALA A 128 -17.13 25.63 -1.41
C ALA A 128 -16.47 26.72 -2.27
N SER A 129 -16.72 27.99 -1.94
CA SER A 129 -16.24 29.13 -2.74
C SER A 129 -14.73 29.36 -2.67
N ASP A 130 -14.04 28.71 -1.74
CA ASP A 130 -12.57 28.65 -1.69
C ASP A 130 -12.01 27.47 -2.49
N HIS A 131 -12.88 26.65 -3.10
CA HIS A 131 -12.55 25.45 -3.86
C HIS A 131 -11.72 24.44 -3.07
N VAL A 132 -11.91 24.38 -1.75
CA VAL A 132 -11.26 23.39 -0.88
C VAL A 132 -12.29 22.41 -0.34
N TYR A 133 -12.03 21.13 -0.51
CA TYR A 133 -12.90 20.05 -0.05
C TYR A 133 -12.12 19.06 0.80
N VAL A 134 -12.77 18.57 1.85
CA VAL A 134 -12.24 17.56 2.76
C VAL A 134 -13.26 16.44 2.86
N PHE A 135 -12.85 15.22 2.52
CA PHE A 135 -13.72 14.04 2.56
C PHE A 135 -12.93 12.79 2.91
N THR A 136 -13.63 11.77 3.38
CA THR A 136 -13.07 10.43 3.56
C THR A 136 -13.26 9.61 2.29
N TYR A 137 -12.24 8.86 1.89
CA TYR A 137 -12.30 7.92 0.78
C TYR A 137 -11.97 6.51 1.28
N ASP A 138 -12.83 5.54 0.98
CA ASP A 138 -12.60 4.12 1.30
C ASP A 138 -11.83 3.45 0.17
N VAL A 139 -10.58 3.11 0.45
CA VAL A 139 -9.67 2.45 -0.52
C VAL A 139 -9.95 0.94 -0.61
N GLY A 140 -10.69 0.39 0.37
CA GLY A 140 -10.89 -1.03 0.58
C GLY A 140 -9.78 -1.66 1.44
N ASN A 141 -9.90 -2.96 1.73
CA ASN A 141 -9.02 -3.62 2.70
C ASN A 141 -7.62 -3.99 2.17
N GLU A 142 -7.44 -4.02 0.86
CA GLU A 142 -6.17 -4.41 0.23
C GLU A 142 -5.31 -3.16 -0.05
N PRO A 143 -4.07 -3.08 0.47
CA PRO A 143 -3.18 -1.96 0.19
C PRO A 143 -2.95 -1.78 -1.31
N ARG A 144 -3.19 -0.56 -1.81
CA ARG A 144 -3.01 -0.20 -3.22
C ARG A 144 -2.79 1.31 -3.39
N PRO A 145 -2.21 1.76 -4.51
CA PRO A 145 -2.18 3.18 -4.82
C PRO A 145 -3.58 3.68 -5.20
N ILE A 146 -3.80 4.99 -5.03
CA ILE A 146 -5.01 5.71 -5.44
C ILE A 146 -4.66 6.55 -6.66
N GLY A 147 -5.48 6.49 -7.71
CA GLY A 147 -5.30 7.28 -8.92
C GLY A 147 -6.21 8.51 -8.95
N PHE A 148 -5.64 9.66 -9.30
CA PHE A 148 -6.38 10.92 -9.49
C PHE A 148 -6.15 11.50 -10.88
N ARG A 149 -7.21 12.02 -11.52
CA ARG A 149 -7.11 12.82 -12.76
C ARG A 149 -8.31 13.74 -12.92
N ILE A 150 -8.31 14.54 -13.97
CA ILE A 150 -9.51 15.22 -14.45
C ILE A 150 -10.39 14.29 -15.29
N ALA A 151 -11.71 14.43 -15.17
CA ALA A 151 -12.72 13.71 -15.94
C ALA A 151 -12.89 14.27 -17.36
N GLU A 152 -11.86 14.16 -18.19
CA GLU A 152 -11.89 14.72 -19.55
C GLU A 152 -11.08 13.90 -20.56
N GLY A 153 -11.62 13.75 -21.78
CA GLY A 153 -11.00 13.00 -22.87
C GLY A 153 -10.15 13.85 -23.83
N ALA A 154 -10.30 15.17 -23.80
CA ALA A 154 -9.59 16.12 -24.67
C ALA A 154 -8.94 17.21 -23.80
N LEU A 155 -7.61 17.27 -23.78
CA LEU A 155 -6.89 18.09 -22.78
C LEU A 155 -6.05 19.22 -23.40
N ALA A 156 -6.18 19.45 -24.70
CA ALA A 156 -5.26 20.32 -25.45
C ALA A 156 -5.43 21.81 -25.12
N ASP A 157 -6.63 22.19 -24.70
CA ASP A 157 -7.07 23.53 -24.33
C ASP A 157 -7.29 23.68 -22.82
N ASN A 158 -6.83 22.70 -22.05
CA ASN A 158 -6.96 22.70 -20.61
C ASN A 158 -5.82 23.41 -19.92
N THR A 159 -6.12 24.04 -18.77
CA THR A 159 -5.10 24.64 -17.90
C THR A 159 -5.46 24.48 -16.43
N GLY A 160 -4.48 24.62 -15.53
CA GLY A 160 -4.69 24.48 -14.09
C GLY A 160 -4.39 23.07 -13.58
N ALA A 161 -4.67 22.87 -12.29
CA ALA A 161 -4.40 21.62 -11.58
C ALA A 161 -5.23 21.54 -10.30
N PHE A 162 -5.54 20.32 -9.87
CA PHE A 162 -5.90 20.06 -8.48
C PHE A 162 -4.64 19.79 -7.67
N VAL A 163 -4.65 20.21 -6.40
CA VAL A 163 -3.70 19.77 -5.39
C VAL A 163 -4.45 18.82 -4.47
N VAL A 164 -4.06 17.55 -4.50
CA VAL A 164 -4.67 16.48 -3.70
C VAL A 164 -3.71 16.07 -2.60
N ARG A 165 -4.12 16.21 -1.35
CA ARG A 165 -3.38 15.77 -0.18
C ARG A 165 -4.08 14.59 0.48
N ILE A 166 -3.36 13.49 0.65
CA ILE A 166 -3.85 12.26 1.26
C ILE A 166 -3.27 12.17 2.66
N VAL A 167 -4.14 12.01 3.66
CA VAL A 167 -3.77 11.81 5.06
C VAL A 167 -4.34 10.47 5.51
N PRO A 168 -3.49 9.48 5.83
CA PRO A 168 -3.96 8.18 6.28
C PRO A 168 -4.72 8.26 7.60
N SER A 169 -5.75 7.45 7.74
CA SER A 169 -6.39 7.24 9.04
C SER A 169 -5.58 6.22 9.82
N HIS A 170 -5.23 6.55 11.07
CA HIS A 170 -4.55 5.64 12.00
C HIS A 170 -5.52 4.64 12.62
#